data_AF-A0A8G0KTY9-F1
#
_entry.id   AF-A0A8G0KTY9-F1
#
_cell.length_a   1.000
_cell.length_b   1.000
_cell.length_c   1.000
_cell.angle_alpha   90.00
_cell.angle_beta   90.00
_cell.angle_gamma   90.00
#
_symmetry.space_group_name_H-M   'P 1'
#
loop_
_entity.id
_entity.type
_entity.pdbx_description
1 polymer ?
#
loop_
_entity_poly.entity_id
_entity_poly.type
_entity_poly.pdbx_seq_one_letter_code
_entity_poly.pdbx_strand_id
1 'polypeptide(L)'
;MFSINKTFFEKLEAQIGLRGENTITKGYSKTLDQTNKRNYFNLFPSIFLNYTFNSYKSLSVNYNRRIDRPSYGDLNPFRFYSTSYNYSEGNPFLNSYLTDNIEIAYTYKNLYTSIYWNHISNGFNEVTYVEPNSIIQRVIPNNFFNQQDLGLLESYSFKFKNIKSSNDVSIFYSETTSQIPNLD
;
A
#
# COMPACT_ATOMS: atom_id res chain seq x y z
N MET A 1 -19.04 -4.03 -7.72
CA MET A 1 -17.82 -3.67 -8.48
C MET A 1 -18.22 -3.65 -9.94
N PHE A 2 -17.90 -2.58 -10.65
CA PHE A 2 -18.18 -2.44 -12.08
C PHE A 2 -16.85 -2.29 -12.83
N SER A 3 -16.72 -2.95 -13.97
CA SER A 3 -15.56 -2.80 -14.85
C SER A 3 -15.98 -2.88 -16.30
N ILE A 4 -15.43 -2.01 -17.13
CA ILE A 4 -15.65 -1.96 -18.57
C ILE A 4 -14.27 -2.12 -19.23
N ASN A 5 -14.14 -3.06 -20.16
CA ASN A 5 -12.96 -3.21 -21.01
C ASN A 5 -13.40 -2.97 -22.47
N LYS A 6 -12.60 -2.22 -23.21
CA LYS A 6 -12.80 -1.97 -24.64
C LYS A 6 -11.47 -1.79 -25.34
N THR A 7 -11.32 -2.45 -26.48
CA THR A 7 -10.22 -2.22 -27.41
C THR A 7 -10.63 -1.22 -28.48
N PHE A 8 -9.86 -0.14 -28.62
CA PHE A 8 -10.02 0.89 -29.64
C PHE A 8 -8.95 0.72 -30.71
N PHE A 9 -9.36 0.81 -31.98
CA PHE A 9 -8.46 0.80 -33.14
C PHE A 9 -7.50 -0.40 -33.20
N GLU A 10 -7.88 -1.55 -32.59
CA GLU A 10 -7.08 -2.78 -32.48
C GLU A 10 -5.71 -2.64 -31.77
N LYS A 11 -5.39 -1.45 -31.26
CA LYS A 11 -4.08 -1.14 -30.67
C LYS A 11 -4.17 -0.62 -29.25
N LEU A 12 -5.25 0.08 -28.90
CA LEU A 12 -5.43 0.65 -27.57
C LEU A 12 -6.44 -0.20 -26.79
N GLU A 13 -5.96 -0.99 -25.86
CA GLU A 13 -6.81 -1.63 -24.86
C GLU A 13 -7.02 -0.66 -23.69
N ALA A 14 -8.27 -0.45 -23.31
CA ALA A 14 -8.63 0.34 -22.15
C ALA A 14 -9.57 -0.43 -21.25
N GLN A 15 -9.23 -0.51 -19.97
CA GLN A 15 -10.05 -1.08 -18.93
C GLN A 15 -10.22 -0.06 -17.80
N ILE A 16 -11.46 0.25 -17.46
CA ILE A 16 -11.82 1.18 -16.40
C ILE A 16 -12.73 0.45 -15.43
N GLY A 17 -12.43 0.54 -14.14
CA GLY A 17 -13.19 -0.08 -13.06
C GLY A 17 -13.49 0.89 -11.92
N LEU A 18 -14.58 0.61 -11.22
CA LEU A 18 -14.95 1.28 -9.99
C LEU A 18 -15.56 0.27 -9.01
N ARG A 19 -14.98 0.22 -7.81
CA ARG A 19 -15.52 -0.55 -6.69
C ARG A 19 -15.82 0.39 -5.54
N GLY A 20 -17.05 0.35 -5.02
CA GLY A 20 -17.40 0.96 -3.75
C GLY A 20 -17.51 -0.11 -2.67
N GLU A 21 -17.00 0.18 -1.48
CA GLU A 21 -17.11 -0.72 -0.32
C GLU A 21 -17.63 0.06 0.88
N ASN A 22 -18.69 -0.43 1.51
CA ASN A 22 -19.18 0.05 2.79
C ASN A 22 -18.73 -0.94 3.88
N THR A 23 -17.98 -0.47 4.87
CA THR A 23 -17.43 -1.30 5.94
C THR A 23 -18.10 -0.95 7.25
N ILE A 24 -18.76 -1.94 7.87
CA ILE A 24 -19.37 -1.81 9.20
C ILE A 24 -18.72 -2.87 10.10
N THR A 25 -18.09 -2.45 11.19
CA THR A 25 -17.46 -3.36 12.16
C THR A 25 -17.87 -3.02 13.59
N LYS A 26 -17.93 -4.06 14.43
CA LYS A 26 -18.19 -3.96 15.87
C LYS A 26 -17.23 -4.91 16.59
N GLY A 27 -16.27 -4.36 17.32
CA GLY A 27 -15.37 -5.10 18.20
C GLY A 27 -15.78 -4.91 19.66
N TYR A 28 -15.78 -5.99 20.44
CA TYR A 28 -16.00 -5.93 21.89
C TYR A 28 -14.76 -6.48 22.60
N SER A 29 -14.17 -5.66 23.47
CA SER A 29 -13.10 -6.07 24.38
C SER A 29 -13.71 -6.41 25.73
N LYS A 30 -13.68 -7.69 26.11
CA LYS A 30 -14.18 -8.14 27.42
C LYS A 30 -13.33 -7.60 28.57
N THR A 31 -12.02 -7.50 28.38
CA THR A 31 -11.07 -7.03 29.39
C THR A 31 -11.26 -5.56 29.73
N LEU A 32 -11.64 -4.74 28.75
CA LEU A 32 -11.86 -3.30 28.93
C LEU A 32 -13.35 -2.93 29.04
N ASP A 33 -14.24 -3.93 28.96
CA ASP A 33 -15.69 -3.77 28.78
C ASP A 33 -16.06 -2.69 27.74
N GLN A 34 -15.33 -2.67 26.62
CA GLN A 34 -15.42 -1.61 25.61
C GLN A 34 -15.93 -2.16 24.28
N THR A 35 -16.88 -1.46 23.68
CA THR A 35 -17.34 -1.74 22.30
C THR A 35 -16.85 -0.65 21.35
N ASN A 36 -16.05 -1.03 20.35
CA ASN A 36 -15.62 -0.14 19.27
C ASN A 36 -16.43 -0.42 18.01
N LYS A 37 -17.00 0.63 17.41
CA LYS A 37 -17.78 0.54 16.16
C LYS A 37 -17.11 1.37 15.08
N ARG A 38 -17.05 0.86 13.86
CA ARG A 38 -16.64 1.62 12.67
C ARG A 38 -17.68 1.51 11.58
N ASN A 39 -17.90 2.61 10.88
CA ASN A 39 -18.75 2.68 9.71
C ASN A 39 -18.13 3.67 8.72
N TYR A 40 -17.71 3.20 7.55
CA TYR A 40 -17.13 4.06 6.52
C TYR A 40 -17.34 3.49 5.13
N PHE A 41 -17.41 4.38 4.15
CA PHE A 41 -17.54 4.04 2.73
C PHE A 41 -16.32 4.55 1.95
N ASN A 42 -15.74 3.70 1.12
CA ASN A 42 -14.59 4.03 0.27
C ASN A 42 -14.84 3.65 -1.18
N LEU A 43 -14.23 4.42 -2.10
CA LEU A 43 -14.21 4.15 -3.53
C LEU A 43 -12.81 3.75 -3.99
N PHE A 44 -12.78 2.78 -4.89
CA PHE A 44 -11.59 2.18 -5.46
C PHE A 44 -11.69 2.22 -6.99
N PRO A 45 -11.32 3.34 -7.61
CA PRO A 45 -11.16 3.42 -9.05
C PRO A 45 -9.96 2.58 -9.51
N SER A 46 -10.06 2.03 -10.71
CA SER A 46 -8.95 1.43 -11.44
C SER A 46 -8.99 1.80 -12.90
N ILE A 47 -7.82 2.09 -13.47
CA ILE A 47 -7.64 2.39 -14.89
C ILE A 47 -6.43 1.59 -15.37
N PHE A 48 -6.60 0.90 -16.49
CA PHE A 48 -5.55 0.20 -17.21
C PHE A 48 -5.67 0.60 -18.67
N LEU A 49 -4.61 1.17 -19.22
CA LEU A 49 -4.50 1.52 -20.64
C LEU A 49 -3.28 0.79 -21.18
N ASN A 50 -3.41 0.11 -22.30
CA ASN A 50 -2.29 -0.52 -22.97
C ASN A 50 -2.34 -0.23 -24.46
N TYR A 51 -1.33 0.48 -24.95
CA TYR A 51 -1.16 0.77 -26.37
C TYR A 51 -0.11 -0.16 -26.97
N THR A 52 -0.55 -1.04 -27.85
CA THR A 52 0.31 -1.96 -28.61
C THR A 52 0.71 -1.30 -29.93
N PHE A 53 1.97 -0.87 -30.03
CA PHE A 53 2.50 -0.30 -31.27
C PHE A 53 2.68 -1.38 -32.34
N ASN A 54 3.19 -2.54 -31.93
CA ASN A 54 3.36 -3.76 -32.72
C ASN A 54 3.67 -4.95 -31.78
N SER A 55 3.95 -6.13 -32.34
CA SER A 55 4.23 -7.36 -31.59
C SER A 55 5.45 -7.31 -30.66
N TYR A 56 6.28 -6.26 -30.73
CA TYR A 56 7.48 -6.09 -29.93
C TYR A 56 7.46 -4.85 -29.03
N LYS A 57 6.44 -3.98 -29.14
CA LYS A 57 6.41 -2.67 -28.49
C LYS A 57 5.03 -2.39 -27.91
N SER A 58 4.97 -2.17 -26.60
CA SER A 58 3.76 -1.69 -25.92
C SER A 58 4.09 -0.65 -24.86
N LEU A 59 3.11 0.23 -24.61
CA LEU A 59 3.12 1.18 -23.51
C LEU A 59 1.87 0.97 -22.68
N SER A 60 2.05 0.75 -21.38
CA SER A 60 0.99 0.52 -20.41
C SER A 60 0.95 1.66 -19.41
N VAL A 61 -0.25 2.09 -19.02
CA VAL A 61 -0.49 3.07 -17.96
C VAL A 61 -1.53 2.48 -17.03
N ASN A 62 -1.17 2.37 -15.76
CA ASN A 62 -1.99 1.76 -14.73
C ASN A 62 -2.22 2.78 -13.61
N TYR A 63 -3.46 2.87 -13.15
CA TYR A 63 -3.82 3.55 -11.91
C TYR A 63 -4.74 2.65 -11.10
N ASN A 64 -4.48 2.53 -9.80
CA ASN A 64 -5.39 1.86 -8.89
C ASN A 64 -5.28 2.40 -7.47
N ARG A 65 -6.42 2.45 -6.78
CA ARG A 65 -6.47 2.73 -5.34
C ARG A 65 -6.67 1.45 -4.54
N ARG A 66 -5.87 1.29 -3.49
CA ARG A 66 -5.92 0.15 -2.55
C ARG A 66 -6.24 0.63 -1.14
N ILE A 67 -6.72 -0.29 -0.31
CA ILE A 67 -6.97 -0.07 1.11
C ILE A 67 -6.23 -1.15 1.89
N ASP A 68 -5.52 -0.71 2.92
CA ASP A 68 -4.87 -1.58 3.89
C ASP A 68 -5.60 -1.43 5.23
N ARG A 69 -6.09 -2.55 5.74
CA ARG A 69 -6.91 -2.60 6.95
C ARG A 69 -6.07 -3.13 8.11
N PRO A 70 -6.20 -2.54 9.31
CA PRO A 70 -5.65 -3.11 10.53
C PRO A 70 -6.07 -4.58 10.68
N SER A 71 -5.11 -5.43 11.01
CA SER A 71 -5.38 -6.81 11.42
C SER A 71 -6.07 -6.82 12.78
N TYR A 72 -6.55 -8.00 13.20
CA TYR A 72 -7.11 -8.14 14.55
C TYR A 72 -6.07 -7.82 15.63
N GLY A 73 -4.80 -8.18 15.43
CA GLY A 73 -3.72 -7.89 16.37
C GLY A 73 -3.50 -6.38 16.55
N ASP A 74 -3.51 -5.64 15.44
CA ASP A 74 -3.36 -4.19 15.43
C ASP A 74 -4.48 -3.47 16.19
N LEU A 75 -5.66 -4.09 16.31
CA LEU A 75 -6.83 -3.53 16.98
C LEU A 75 -7.03 -4.06 18.40
N ASN A 76 -6.44 -5.20 18.74
CA ASN A 76 -6.68 -5.88 20.01
C ASN A 76 -5.90 -5.19 21.14
N PRO A 77 -6.57 -4.54 22.11
CA PRO A 77 -5.90 -3.80 23.18
C PRO A 77 -5.36 -4.71 24.30
N PHE A 78 -5.31 -6.03 24.07
CA PHE A 78 -4.68 -6.96 24.99
C PHE A 78 -3.17 -6.74 25.01
N ARG A 79 -2.58 -6.64 26.22
CA ARG A 79 -1.16 -6.39 26.40
C ARG A 79 -0.35 -7.67 26.30
N PHE A 80 0.63 -7.67 25.42
CA PHE A 80 1.63 -8.72 25.30
C PHE A 80 2.96 -8.22 25.87
N TYR A 81 3.35 -8.76 27.02
CA TYR A 81 4.59 -8.37 27.70
C TYR A 81 5.78 -9.13 27.11
N SER A 82 6.73 -8.41 26.54
CA SER A 82 8.04 -8.96 26.14
C SER A 82 8.99 -9.04 27.33
N THR A 83 8.88 -8.08 28.26
CA THR A 83 9.57 -8.09 29.57
C THR A 83 8.66 -7.46 30.62
N SER A 84 9.09 -7.45 31.88
CA SER A 84 8.36 -6.74 32.95
C SER A 84 8.21 -5.23 32.71
N TYR A 85 8.99 -4.64 31.82
CA TYR A 85 9.01 -3.20 31.53
C TYR A 85 8.66 -2.88 30.07
N ASN A 86 8.43 -3.87 29.22
CA ASN A 86 8.14 -3.69 27.80
C ASN A 86 6.91 -4.49 27.42
N TYR A 87 5.90 -3.82 26.86
CA TYR A 87 4.75 -4.50 26.30
C TYR A 87 4.28 -3.85 25.00
N SER A 88 3.65 -4.66 24.16
CA SER A 88 2.88 -4.19 23.01
C SER A 88 1.39 -4.33 23.27
N GLU A 89 0.61 -3.39 22.76
CA GLU A 89 -0.85 -3.47 22.72
C GLU A 89 -1.36 -2.92 21.39
N GLY A 90 -2.44 -3.50 20.87
CA GLY A 90 -3.12 -2.96 19.70
C GLY A 90 -3.88 -1.67 20.04
N ASN A 91 -4.23 -0.93 18.99
CA ASN A 91 -5.01 0.29 19.05
C ASN A 91 -6.40 0.06 18.44
N PRO A 92 -7.48 -0.04 19.24
CA PRO A 92 -8.84 -0.21 18.70
C PRO A 92 -9.30 0.95 17.81
N PHE A 93 -8.65 2.11 17.93
CA PHE A 93 -8.93 3.32 17.17
C PHE A 93 -8.09 3.45 15.88
N LEU A 94 -7.27 2.44 15.53
CA LEU A 94 -6.51 2.42 14.29
C LEU A 94 -7.39 2.44 13.05
N ASN A 95 -7.14 3.39 12.15
CA ASN A 95 -7.83 3.53 10.88
C ASN A 95 -7.11 2.75 9.78
N SER A 96 -7.88 2.30 8.78
CA SER A 96 -7.29 1.88 7.51
C SER A 96 -6.60 3.05 6.81
N TYR A 97 -5.59 2.76 6.01
CA TYR A 97 -4.98 3.73 5.10
C TYR A 97 -5.28 3.38 3.64
N LEU A 98 -5.14 4.39 2.79
CA LEU A 98 -5.36 4.25 1.35
C LEU A 98 -4.04 4.51 0.61
N THR A 99 -3.84 3.71 -0.44
CA THR A 99 -2.67 3.81 -1.32
C THR A 99 -3.13 4.05 -2.75
N ASP A 100 -2.78 5.20 -3.30
CA ASP A 100 -2.92 5.49 -4.73
C ASP A 100 -1.66 5.05 -5.46
N ASN A 101 -1.78 4.21 -6.49
CA ASN A 101 -0.65 3.69 -7.26
C ASN A 101 -0.81 4.10 -8.72
N ILE A 102 0.22 4.70 -9.30
CA ILE A 102 0.33 5.02 -10.72
C ILE A 102 1.57 4.33 -11.27
N GLU A 103 1.46 3.68 -12.42
CA GLU A 103 2.58 3.06 -13.12
C GLU A 103 2.50 3.34 -14.60
N ILE A 104 3.65 3.69 -15.19
CA ILE A 104 3.83 3.77 -16.64
C ILE A 104 4.91 2.76 -17.01
N ALA A 105 4.58 1.80 -17.86
CA ALA A 105 5.47 0.72 -18.27
C ALA A 105 5.63 0.68 -19.78
N TYR A 106 6.87 0.63 -20.25
CA TYR A 106 7.22 0.43 -21.64
C TYR A 106 7.88 -0.93 -21.82
N THR A 107 7.35 -1.73 -22.76
CA THR A 107 7.94 -3.02 -23.12
C THR A 107 8.49 -2.94 -24.54
N TYR A 108 9.77 -3.27 -24.70
CA TYR A 108 10.41 -3.45 -25.99
C TYR A 108 11.12 -4.80 -26.08
N LYS A 109 10.52 -5.75 -26.81
CA LYS A 109 10.99 -7.14 -26.92
C LYS A 109 11.18 -7.78 -25.54
N ASN A 110 12.43 -7.82 -25.07
CA ASN A 110 12.83 -8.45 -23.82
C ASN A 110 13.23 -7.43 -22.75
N LEU A 111 13.07 -6.14 -23.04
CA LEU A 111 13.28 -5.02 -22.12
C LEU A 111 11.92 -4.57 -21.60
N TYR A 112 11.79 -4.48 -20.28
CA TYR A 112 10.68 -3.88 -19.58
C TYR A 112 11.23 -2.71 -18.77
N THR A 113 10.69 -1.52 -18.97
CA THR A 113 11.02 -0.33 -18.17
C THR A 113 9.74 0.20 -17.57
N SER A 114 9.71 0.39 -16.25
CA SER A 114 8.57 0.92 -15.54
C SER A 114 8.99 2.08 -14.65
N ILE A 115 8.14 3.11 -14.61
CA ILE A 115 8.21 4.19 -13.64
C ILE A 115 6.92 4.14 -12.85
N TYR A 116 7.02 4.11 -11.53
CA TYR A 116 5.86 4.05 -10.65
C TYR A 116 5.91 5.14 -9.60
N TRP A 117 4.73 5.54 -9.15
CA TRP A 117 4.51 6.44 -8.04
C TRP A 117 3.41 5.87 -7.12
N ASN A 118 3.71 5.77 -5.83
CA ASN A 118 2.77 5.33 -4.82
C ASN A 118 2.60 6.43 -3.76
N HIS A 119 1.35 6.72 -3.42
CA HIS A 119 1.02 7.65 -2.34
C HIS A 119 0.20 6.96 -1.26
N ILE A 120 0.79 6.88 -0.07
CA ILE A 120 0.11 6.41 1.14
C ILE A 120 -0.38 7.63 1.91
N SER A 121 -1.66 7.61 2.25
CA SER A 121 -2.30 8.63 3.09
C SER A 121 -2.75 8.04 4.42
N ASN A 122 -2.42 8.71 5.53
CA ASN A 122 -2.80 8.29 6.88
C ASN A 122 -2.30 6.87 7.24
N GLY A 123 -1.09 6.53 6.80
CA GLY A 123 -0.43 5.25 7.08
C GLY A 123 -0.29 5.01 8.57
N PHE A 124 -0.35 3.74 8.98
CA PHE A 124 -0.10 3.34 10.35
C PHE A 124 1.10 2.42 10.48
N ASN A 125 1.81 2.57 11.60
CA ASN A 125 2.86 1.64 12.03
C ASN A 125 2.97 1.68 13.56
N GLU A 126 3.73 0.75 14.12
CA GLU A 126 4.05 0.70 15.55
C GLU A 126 4.88 1.92 15.96
N VAL A 127 4.44 2.59 17.03
CA VAL A 127 5.16 3.67 17.68
C VAL A 127 5.51 3.25 19.10
N THR A 128 6.76 3.48 19.47
CA THR A 128 7.26 3.23 20.82
C THR A 128 7.10 4.49 21.67
N TYR A 129 6.44 4.37 22.80
CA TYR A 129 6.30 5.41 23.81
C TYR A 129 7.04 5.01 25.09
N VAL A 130 7.78 5.95 25.66
CA VAL A 130 8.41 5.82 26.97
C VAL A 130 7.71 6.79 27.91
N GLU A 131 7.11 6.26 28.97
CA GLU A 131 6.39 7.09 29.95
C GLU A 131 7.37 7.98 30.73
N PRO A 132 7.14 9.30 30.85
CA PRO A 132 8.01 10.19 31.62
C PRO A 132 8.16 9.70 33.07
N ASN A 133 9.40 9.60 33.55
CA ASN A 133 9.75 9.11 34.89
C ASN A 133 9.45 7.62 35.16
N SER A 134 9.29 6.81 34.11
CA SER A 134 9.13 5.35 34.21
C SER A 134 10.10 4.65 33.27
N ILE A 135 10.50 3.42 33.62
CA ILE A 135 11.24 2.52 32.72
C ILE A 135 10.30 1.69 31.83
N ILE A 136 8.99 1.94 31.93
CA ILE A 136 7.98 1.27 31.12
C ILE A 136 7.98 1.83 29.69
N GLN A 137 8.13 0.92 28.74
CA GLN A 137 8.04 1.16 27.32
C GLN A 137 6.80 0.43 26.77
N ARG A 138 6.00 1.16 25.99
CA ARG A 138 4.81 0.65 25.31
C ARG A 138 4.96 0.80 23.80
N VAL A 139 4.68 -0.27 23.08
CA VAL A 139 4.57 -0.27 21.61
C VAL A 139 3.10 -0.34 21.22
N ILE A 140 2.63 0.64 20.45
CA ILE A 140 1.23 0.71 19.99
C ILE A 140 1.17 1.22 18.55
N PRO A 141 0.40 0.59 17.65
CA PRO A 141 0.24 1.10 16.30
C PRO A 141 -0.60 2.38 16.27
N ASN A 142 -0.18 3.35 15.47
CA ASN A 142 -0.89 4.60 15.26
C ASN A 142 -0.89 5.00 13.79
N ASN A 143 -1.96 5.67 13.34
CA ASN A 143 -1.91 6.38 12.07
C ASN A 143 -1.13 7.68 12.27
N PHE A 144 0.01 7.83 11.61
CA PHE A 144 0.87 8.99 11.84
C PHE A 144 1.70 9.45 10.65
N PHE A 145 1.65 8.81 9.49
CA PHE A 145 2.51 9.25 8.39
C PHE A 145 1.79 9.28 7.06
N ASN A 146 2.26 10.18 6.19
CA ASN A 146 2.01 10.12 4.76
C ASN A 146 3.31 9.76 4.07
N GLN A 147 3.24 8.93 3.04
CA GLN A 147 4.42 8.50 2.30
C GLN A 147 4.22 8.67 0.80
N GLN A 148 5.30 9.00 0.13
CA GLN A 148 5.41 9.10 -1.32
C GLN A 148 6.59 8.25 -1.77
N ASP A 149 6.33 7.28 -2.64
CA ASP A 149 7.39 6.47 -3.25
C ASP A 149 7.41 6.73 -4.75
N LEU A 150 8.58 7.05 -5.28
CA LEU A 150 8.84 7.14 -6.71
C LEU A 150 9.91 6.11 -7.07
N GLY A 151 9.70 5.32 -8.12
CA GLY A 151 10.71 4.36 -8.54
C GLY A 151 10.77 4.13 -10.04
N LEU A 152 11.93 3.64 -10.46
CA LEU A 152 12.24 3.16 -11.79
C LEU A 152 12.68 1.70 -11.68
N LEU A 153 12.08 0.86 -12.51
CA LEU A 153 12.39 -0.56 -12.64
C LEU A 153 12.77 -0.83 -14.09
N GLU A 154 13.89 -1.48 -14.30
CA GLU A 154 14.30 -1.98 -15.61
C GLU A 154 14.59 -3.48 -15.51
N SER A 155 13.97 -4.27 -16.37
CA SER A 155 14.19 -5.71 -16.45
C SER A 155 14.55 -6.07 -17.89
N TYR A 156 15.69 -6.72 -18.06
CA TYR A 156 16.18 -7.16 -19.36
C TYR A 156 16.53 -8.65 -19.34
N SER A 157 15.86 -9.41 -20.22
CA SER A 157 16.11 -10.83 -20.39
C SER A 157 16.86 -11.10 -21.69
N PHE A 158 18.12 -11.53 -21.59
CA PHE A 158 18.92 -11.93 -22.74
C PHE A 158 19.00 -13.45 -22.90
N LYS A 159 19.03 -13.89 -24.16
CA LYS A 159 19.32 -15.27 -24.53
C LYS A 159 20.46 -15.28 -25.55
N PHE A 160 21.60 -15.85 -25.17
CA PHE A 160 22.73 -16.07 -26.07
C PHE A 160 23.08 -17.56 -26.11
N LYS A 161 22.86 -18.19 -27.27
CA LYS A 161 22.95 -19.65 -27.45
C LYS A 161 22.11 -20.38 -26.38
N ASN A 162 22.77 -21.18 -25.53
CA ASN A 162 22.14 -21.98 -24.48
C ASN A 162 22.10 -21.25 -23.13
N ILE A 163 22.64 -20.03 -23.05
CA ILE A 163 22.64 -19.22 -21.84
C ILE A 163 21.46 -18.25 -21.88
N LYS A 164 20.65 -18.28 -20.84
CA LYS A 164 19.63 -17.27 -20.54
C LYS A 164 20.07 -16.52 -19.31
N SER A 165 19.89 -15.21 -19.31
CA SER A 165 20.10 -14.39 -18.13
C SER A 165 19.08 -13.27 -18.11
N SER A 166 18.62 -12.98 -16.90
CA SER A 166 17.72 -11.90 -16.57
C SER A 166 18.48 -10.93 -15.68
N ASN A 167 18.40 -9.66 -16.01
CA ASN A 167 19.06 -8.58 -15.29
C ASN A 167 17.97 -7.61 -14.89
N ASP A 168 17.92 -7.27 -13.62
CA ASP A 168 16.93 -6.38 -13.04
C ASP A 168 17.66 -5.24 -12.32
N VAL A 169 17.24 -4.02 -12.60
CA VAL A 169 17.74 -2.79 -11.97
C VAL A 169 16.56 -2.07 -11.37
N SER A 170 16.66 -1.72 -10.09
CA SER A 170 15.65 -0.93 -9.39
C SER A 170 16.28 0.27 -8.72
N ILE A 171 15.69 1.43 -8.93
CA ILE A 171 16.07 2.69 -8.28
C ILE A 171 14.79 3.27 -7.70
N PHE A 172 14.80 3.64 -6.42
CA PHE A 172 13.63 4.21 -5.77
C PHE A 172 14.03 5.34 -4.82
N TYR A 173 13.09 6.26 -4.64
CA TYR A 173 13.12 7.33 -3.66
C TYR A 173 11.82 7.26 -2.85
N SER A 174 11.94 7.37 -1.54
CA SER A 174 10.82 7.32 -0.61
C SER A 174 10.91 8.50 0.33
N GLU A 175 9.82 9.22 0.47
CA GLU A 175 9.70 10.36 1.38
C GLU A 175 8.50 10.15 2.29
N THR A 176 8.75 10.18 3.60
CA THR A 176 7.74 9.99 4.63
C THR A 176 7.66 11.23 5.49
N THR A 177 6.45 11.77 5.63
CA THR A 177 6.16 12.93 6.48
C THR A 177 5.34 12.45 7.68
N SER A 178 5.89 12.67 8.88
CA SER A 178 5.21 12.36 10.13
C SER A 178 4.18 13.44 10.48
N GLN A 179 3.08 13.00 11.08
CA GLN A 179 2.02 13.82 11.65
C GLN A 179 2.08 13.85 13.18
N ILE A 180 2.98 13.09 13.81
CA ILE A 180 3.23 13.21 15.24
C ILE A 180 4.16 14.42 15.45
N PRO A 181 3.73 15.44 16.21
CA PRO A 181 4.61 16.54 16.56
C PRO A 181 5.81 16.03 17.38
N ASN A 182 7.02 16.47 17.03
CA ASN A 182 8.29 16.21 17.73
C ASN A 182 8.93 14.81 17.56
N LEU A 183 8.74 14.16 16.42
CA LEU A 183 9.51 12.99 15.98
C LEU A 183 10.06 13.26 14.57
N ASP A 184 10.94 14.26 14.45
CA ASP A 184 11.82 14.48 13.30
C ASP A 184 13.25 14.05 13.67
#